data_AF-X1PGQ7-F1
#
_entry.id   AF-X1PGQ7-F1
#
_cell.length_a   1.000
_cell.length_b   1.000
_cell.length_c   1.000
_cell.angle_alpha   90.00
_cell.angle_beta   90.00
_cell.angle_gamma   90.00
#
_symmetry.space_group_name_H-M   'P 1'
#
loop_
_entity.id
_entity.type
_entity.pdbx_description
1 polymer ?
#
loop_
_entity_poly.entity_id
_entity_poly.type
_entity_poly.pdbx_seq_one_letter_code
_entity_poly.pdbx_strand_id
1 'polypeptide(L)'
;RDKNCLDEFTIPEEDIFALNSENTTSIRNIYYSEDRERRTCTALSVADPFTIDDIPNNITPQIYHFAGLISGEFDSEMIKFLRNKGKVALDVQGFLRTVGENKEMVFKDWGKKKEYLPYIDYLKTDAAEAEIMTGIKDRKKAAEILFGWGAKEIMITHNKEVKFT
;
A
#
# COMPACT_ATOMS: atom_id res chain seq x y z
N ARG A 1 -7.37 22.34 -0.82
CA ARG A 1 -6.22 22.74 -1.67
C ARG A 1 -6.05 21.64 -2.73
N ASP A 2 -5.48 21.90 -3.90
CA ASP A 2 -5.11 20.85 -4.88
C ASP A 2 -6.26 20.02 -5.51
N LYS A 3 -7.48 20.57 -5.57
CA LYS A 3 -8.62 19.89 -6.22
C LYS A 3 -8.40 19.62 -7.71
N ASN A 4 -7.53 20.39 -8.36
CA ASN A 4 -7.13 20.18 -9.75
C ASN A 4 -6.40 18.85 -9.96
N CYS A 5 -5.86 18.20 -8.91
CA CYS A 5 -5.33 16.84 -9.02
C CYS A 5 -6.44 15.81 -9.33
N LEU A 6 -7.71 16.14 -9.07
CA LEU A 6 -8.83 15.25 -9.38
C LEU A 6 -9.12 15.19 -10.88
N ASP A 7 -8.70 16.20 -11.65
CA ASP A 7 -8.94 16.29 -13.10
C ASP A 7 -8.20 15.19 -13.90
N GLU A 8 -7.20 14.55 -13.30
CA GLU A 8 -6.42 13.45 -13.89
C GLU A 8 -7.14 12.09 -13.80
N PHE A 9 -8.18 11.98 -12.98
CA PHE A 9 -8.93 10.75 -12.82
C PHE A 9 -9.87 10.53 -14.00
N THR A 10 -9.95 9.29 -14.47
CA THR A 10 -10.85 8.87 -15.56
C THR A 10 -12.13 8.20 -15.04
N ILE A 11 -12.31 8.15 -13.71
CA ILE A 11 -13.50 7.64 -13.05
C ILE A 11 -14.54 8.76 -12.88
N PRO A 12 -15.84 8.42 -12.81
CA PRO A 12 -16.89 9.42 -12.60
C PRO A 12 -16.64 10.25 -11.34
N GLU A 13 -16.89 11.56 -11.40
CA GLU A 13 -16.63 12.48 -10.29
C GLU A 13 -17.46 12.11 -9.05
N GLU A 14 -18.68 11.60 -9.23
CA GLU A 14 -19.53 11.10 -8.15
C GLU A 14 -18.96 9.91 -7.38
N ASP A 15 -18.01 9.17 -7.98
CA ASP A 15 -17.31 8.05 -7.36
C ASP A 15 -15.99 8.48 -6.68
N ILE A 16 -15.64 9.78 -6.74
CA ILE A 16 -14.44 10.35 -6.14
C ILE A 16 -14.80 11.08 -4.83
N PHE A 17 -14.35 10.53 -3.72
CA PHE A 17 -14.52 11.14 -2.41
C PHE A 17 -13.21 11.77 -1.95
N ALA A 18 -13.08 13.09 -2.13
CA ALA A 18 -11.90 13.86 -1.71
C ALA A 18 -12.07 14.40 -0.27
N LEU A 19 -11.25 13.91 0.65
CA LEU A 19 -11.25 14.35 2.05
C LEU A 19 -10.42 15.62 2.24
N ASN A 20 -10.78 16.42 3.24
CA ASN A 20 -9.94 17.54 3.65
C ASN A 20 -8.79 17.03 4.51
N SER A 21 -7.60 17.58 4.28
CA SER A 21 -6.40 17.31 5.05
C SER A 21 -5.61 18.62 5.21
N GLU A 22 -4.88 18.77 6.31
CA GLU A 22 -4.00 19.94 6.52
C GLU A 22 -2.94 20.04 5.41
N ASN A 23 -2.45 18.87 4.96
CA ASN A 23 -1.39 18.75 3.97
C ASN A 23 -1.79 17.84 2.79
N THR A 24 -1.17 18.05 1.64
CA THR A 24 -1.25 17.10 0.51
C THR A 24 0.03 16.27 0.49
N THR A 25 -0.07 14.94 0.36
CA THR A 25 1.11 14.08 0.26
C THR A 25 1.94 14.49 -0.96
N SER A 26 3.23 14.79 -0.75
CA SER A 26 4.16 15.19 -1.81
C SER A 26 5.47 14.44 -1.64
N ILE A 27 5.88 13.70 -2.67
CA ILE A 27 7.08 12.85 -2.65
C ILE A 27 8.04 13.33 -3.73
N ARG A 28 9.28 13.60 -3.34
CA ARG A 28 10.38 13.87 -4.26
C ARG A 28 11.15 12.59 -4.51
N ASN A 29 11.22 12.18 -5.77
CA ASN A 29 12.01 11.03 -6.23
C ASN A 29 13.19 11.53 -7.07
N ILE A 30 14.42 11.25 -6.63
CA ILE A 30 15.64 11.55 -7.39
C ILE A 30 16.21 10.23 -7.89
N TYR A 31 16.24 10.04 -9.21
CA TYR A 31 16.82 8.88 -9.86
C TYR A 31 18.26 9.18 -10.28
N TYR A 32 19.20 8.31 -9.90
CA TYR A 32 20.64 8.53 -10.15
C TYR A 32 21.16 7.80 -11.40
N SER A 33 20.34 6.93 -11.99
CA SER A 33 20.67 6.10 -13.15
C SER A 33 19.48 5.99 -14.11
N GLU A 34 19.76 5.76 -15.40
CA GLU A 34 18.72 5.60 -16.44
C GLU A 34 17.85 4.36 -16.21
N ASP A 35 18.40 3.30 -15.60
CA ASP A 35 17.65 2.10 -15.20
C ASP A 35 16.65 2.34 -14.06
N ARG A 36 16.69 3.52 -13.43
CA ARG A 36 15.83 3.95 -12.32
C ARG A 36 15.87 3.01 -11.11
N GLU A 37 16.87 2.13 -11.00
CA GLU A 37 16.97 1.15 -9.90
C GLU A 37 17.35 1.83 -8.57
N ARG A 38 18.16 2.89 -8.63
CA ARG A 38 18.56 3.66 -7.45
C ARG A 38 17.83 4.98 -7.41
N ARG A 39 16.96 5.12 -6.41
CA ARG A 39 16.26 6.37 -6.12
C ARG A 39 16.41 6.76 -4.66
N THR A 40 16.55 8.06 -4.41
CA THR A 40 16.28 8.65 -3.10
C THR A 40 14.85 9.18 -3.11
N CYS A 41 14.05 8.70 -2.16
CA CYS A 41 12.68 9.13 -1.94
C CYS A 41 12.62 10.00 -0.70
N THR A 42 12.10 11.22 -0.81
CA THR A 42 11.88 12.13 0.33
C THR A 42 10.41 12.51 0.39
N ALA A 43 9.76 12.33 1.55
CA ALA A 43 8.41 12.84 1.79
C ALA A 43 8.49 14.33 2.14
N LEU A 44 8.08 15.22 1.24
CA LEU A 44 8.10 16.67 1.49
C LEU A 44 6.98 17.05 2.48
N SER A 45 5.82 16.42 2.30
CA SER A 45 4.61 16.52 3.12
C SER A 45 3.83 15.20 3.04
N VAL A 46 3.03 14.89 4.06
CA VAL A 46 2.16 13.71 4.14
C VAL A 46 0.77 14.20 4.53
N ALA A 47 -0.26 13.72 3.85
CA ALA A 47 -1.65 14.01 4.17
C ALA A 47 -2.08 13.33 5.49
N ASP A 48 -3.18 13.79 6.05
CA ASP A 48 -3.79 13.17 7.22
C ASP A 48 -4.18 11.71 6.90
N PRO A 49 -4.00 10.79 7.85
CA PRO A 49 -4.30 9.38 7.63
C PRO A 49 -5.80 9.15 7.51
N PHE A 50 -6.17 8.10 6.76
CA PHE A 50 -7.54 7.64 6.68
C PHE A 50 -7.98 6.97 7.98
N THR A 51 -9.27 7.09 8.26
CA THR A 51 -9.99 6.47 9.36
C THR A 51 -11.19 5.69 8.83
N ILE A 52 -11.80 4.87 9.69
CA ILE A 52 -13.00 4.11 9.31
C ILE A 52 -14.18 5.03 8.98
N ASP A 53 -14.25 6.19 9.64
CA ASP A 53 -15.34 7.16 9.48
C ASP A 53 -15.29 7.88 8.13
N ASP A 54 -14.14 7.85 7.44
CA ASP A 54 -13.98 8.41 6.10
C ASP A 54 -14.62 7.56 5.00
N ILE A 55 -14.95 6.30 5.30
CA ILE A 55 -15.52 5.36 4.34
C ILE A 55 -17.03 5.61 4.25
N PRO A 56 -17.58 5.94 3.07
CA PRO A 56 -19.00 6.24 2.94
C PRO A 56 -19.88 5.05 3.39
N ASN A 57 -20.89 5.33 4.23
CA ASN A 57 -21.78 4.30 4.76
C ASN A 57 -22.90 3.89 3.80
N ASN A 58 -23.05 4.57 2.67
CA ASN A 58 -24.09 4.34 1.66
C ASN A 58 -23.63 3.46 0.49
N ILE A 59 -22.41 2.92 0.54
CA ILE A 59 -21.87 2.02 -0.49
C ILE A 59 -21.62 0.62 0.09
N THR A 60 -21.65 -0.40 -0.76
CA THR A 60 -21.33 -1.78 -0.38
C THR A 60 -20.34 -2.41 -1.36
N PRO A 61 -19.05 -1.99 -1.31
CA PRO A 61 -18.01 -2.52 -2.17
C PRO A 61 -17.83 -4.03 -2.00
N GLN A 62 -17.60 -4.74 -3.09
CA GLN A 62 -17.20 -6.15 -3.06
C GLN A 62 -15.72 -6.30 -2.63
N ILE A 63 -14.89 -5.32 -2.97
CA ILE A 63 -13.46 -5.29 -2.70
C ILE A 63 -13.10 -3.90 -2.15
N TYR A 64 -12.35 -3.90 -1.05
CA TYR A 64 -11.67 -2.73 -0.50
C TYR A 64 -10.19 -2.85 -0.82
N HIS A 65 -9.64 -1.92 -1.61
CA HIS A 65 -8.24 -1.92 -2.00
C HIS A 65 -7.46 -0.83 -1.26
N PHE A 66 -6.55 -1.25 -0.38
CA PHE A 66 -5.62 -0.37 0.33
C PHE A 66 -4.37 -0.16 -0.52
N ALA A 67 -4.27 1.00 -1.18
CA ALA A 67 -3.17 1.36 -2.08
C ALA A 67 -2.32 2.50 -1.50
N GLY A 68 -1.74 2.27 -0.32
CA GLY A 68 -0.97 3.28 0.40
C GLY A 68 0.37 3.60 -0.24
N LEU A 69 0.72 4.86 -0.21
CA LEU A 69 2.04 5.37 -0.51
C LEU A 69 2.96 5.25 0.71
N ILE A 70 2.48 5.46 1.92
CA ILE A 70 3.34 5.64 3.11
C ILE A 70 2.78 4.89 4.31
N SER A 71 3.66 4.25 5.08
CA SER A 71 3.33 3.65 6.37
C SER A 71 2.72 4.68 7.31
N GLY A 72 1.49 4.40 7.76
CA GLY A 72 0.70 5.28 8.60
C GLY A 72 -0.50 5.92 7.92
N GLU A 73 -0.64 5.85 6.59
CA GLU A 73 -1.82 6.39 5.88
C GLU A 73 -3.12 5.67 6.23
N PHE A 74 -3.04 4.42 6.66
CA PHE A 74 -4.15 3.67 7.24
C PHE A 74 -3.61 2.76 8.35
N ASP A 75 -4.43 2.50 9.36
CA ASP A 75 -4.08 1.56 10.41
C ASP A 75 -4.39 0.11 10.00
N SER A 76 -3.77 -0.86 10.70
CA SER A 76 -4.02 -2.28 10.43
C SER A 76 -5.40 -2.77 10.93
N GLU A 77 -6.02 -2.10 11.91
CA GLU A 77 -7.38 -2.43 12.38
C GLU A 77 -8.45 -2.16 11.31
N MET A 78 -8.24 -1.17 10.43
CA MET A 78 -9.09 -0.91 9.27
C MET A 78 -9.21 -2.13 8.37
N ILE A 79 -8.11 -2.88 8.16
CA ILE A 79 -8.11 -4.13 7.39
C ILE A 79 -9.12 -5.12 8.01
N LYS A 80 -8.99 -5.34 9.32
CA LYS A 80 -9.83 -6.29 10.05
C LYS A 80 -11.30 -5.85 10.06
N PHE A 81 -11.55 -4.56 10.23
CA PHE A 81 -12.89 -3.99 10.20
C PHE A 81 -13.56 -4.18 8.83
N LEU A 82 -12.89 -3.78 7.74
CA LEU A 82 -13.45 -3.84 6.39
C LEU A 82 -13.52 -5.26 5.83
N ARG A 83 -12.69 -6.18 6.33
CA ARG A 83 -12.81 -7.58 5.95
C ARG A 83 -14.16 -8.20 6.32
N ASN A 84 -14.85 -7.67 7.32
CA ASN A 84 -16.22 -8.08 7.65
C ASN A 84 -17.28 -7.52 6.67
N LYS A 85 -16.92 -6.54 5.85
CA LYS A 85 -17.82 -5.88 4.88
C LYS A 85 -17.58 -6.34 3.44
N GLY A 86 -16.38 -6.81 3.10
CA GLY A 86 -16.03 -7.26 1.75
C GLY A 86 -14.67 -7.97 1.71
N LYS A 87 -14.19 -8.25 0.49
CA LYS A 87 -12.83 -8.74 0.29
C LYS A 87 -11.82 -7.61 0.47
N VAL A 88 -10.62 -7.92 0.91
CA VAL A 88 -9.54 -6.94 1.09
C VAL A 88 -8.40 -7.20 0.12
N ALA A 89 -8.05 -6.20 -0.67
CA ALA A 89 -6.82 -6.14 -1.43
C ALA A 89 -5.85 -5.16 -0.75
N LEU A 90 -4.56 -5.50 -0.69
CA LEU A 90 -3.54 -4.66 -0.08
C LEU A 90 -2.30 -4.57 -0.97
N ASP A 91 -1.88 -3.34 -1.28
CA ASP A 91 -0.50 -3.03 -1.68
C ASP A 91 0.34 -2.81 -0.42
N VAL A 92 1.30 -3.71 -0.17
CA VAL A 92 2.06 -3.69 1.09
C VAL A 92 3.00 -2.48 1.23
N GLN A 93 3.23 -1.73 0.14
CA GLN A 93 4.01 -0.49 0.18
C GLN A 93 3.52 0.46 1.28
N GLY A 94 2.19 0.54 1.47
CA GLY A 94 1.54 1.34 2.49
C GLY A 94 1.80 0.92 3.93
N PHE A 95 2.49 -0.21 4.17
CA PHE A 95 2.97 -0.62 5.49
C PHE A 95 4.48 -0.66 5.61
N LEU A 96 5.21 -0.87 4.51
CA LEU A 96 6.66 -1.01 4.53
C LEU A 96 7.40 0.33 4.39
N ARG A 97 6.86 1.27 3.60
CA ARG A 97 7.57 2.51 3.26
C ARG A 97 7.37 3.57 4.33
N THR A 98 8.33 3.68 5.25
CA THR A 98 8.27 4.55 6.43
C THR A 98 9.03 5.86 6.19
N VAL A 99 8.50 6.99 6.67
CA VAL A 99 9.22 8.27 6.70
C VAL A 99 10.15 8.31 7.91
N GLY A 100 11.46 8.46 7.66
CA GLY A 100 12.47 8.66 8.70
C GLY A 100 12.50 10.10 9.24
N GLU A 101 13.29 10.31 10.29
CA GLU A 101 13.41 11.62 10.97
C GLU A 101 13.85 12.76 10.03
N ASN A 102 14.70 12.44 9.04
CA ASN A 102 15.19 13.35 8.02
C ASN A 102 14.25 13.48 6.80
N LYS A 103 13.00 12.98 6.89
CA LYS A 103 12.02 12.86 5.80
C LYS A 103 12.37 11.87 4.69
N GLU A 104 13.48 11.14 4.81
CA GLU A 104 13.84 10.09 3.86
C GLU A 104 12.88 8.91 4.01
N MET A 105 12.44 8.37 2.89
CA MET A 105 11.52 7.23 2.87
C MET A 105 12.34 5.95 2.79
N VAL A 106 12.27 5.15 3.85
CA VAL A 106 13.00 3.90 3.99
C VAL A 106 12.03 2.74 4.11
N PHE A 107 12.45 1.57 3.65
CA PHE A 107 11.66 0.36 3.82
C PHE A 107 11.96 -0.28 5.17
N LYS A 108 10.91 -0.55 5.94
CA LYS A 108 10.96 -1.30 7.20
C LYS A 108 9.94 -2.43 7.14
N ASP A 109 10.28 -3.55 7.76
CA ASP A 109 9.38 -4.68 7.83
C ASP A 109 8.12 -4.36 8.65
N TRP A 110 6.97 -4.88 8.22
CA TRP A 110 5.70 -4.73 8.92
C TRP A 110 5.63 -5.73 10.09
N GLY A 111 5.86 -5.22 11.30
CA GLY A 111 5.94 -6.06 12.51
C GLY A 111 4.69 -6.89 12.79
N LYS A 112 3.49 -6.37 12.46
CA LYS A 112 2.21 -7.05 12.68
C LYS A 112 1.73 -7.87 11.48
N LYS A 113 2.51 -8.02 10.41
CA LYS A 113 2.06 -8.70 9.17
C LYS A 113 1.37 -10.05 9.40
N LYS A 114 1.94 -10.92 10.25
CA LYS A 114 1.37 -12.27 10.48
C LYS A 114 0.00 -12.23 11.16
N GLU A 115 -0.29 -11.18 11.91
CA GLU A 115 -1.61 -10.98 12.52
C GLU A 115 -2.65 -10.58 11.48
N TYR A 116 -2.28 -9.75 10.50
CA TYR A 116 -3.24 -9.15 9.56
C TYR A 116 -3.31 -9.82 8.18
N LEU A 117 -2.26 -10.53 7.75
CA LEU A 117 -2.25 -11.31 6.49
C LEU A 117 -3.45 -12.27 6.35
N PRO A 118 -3.93 -12.95 7.41
CA PRO A 118 -5.16 -13.76 7.34
C PRO A 118 -6.43 -13.02 6.90
N TYR A 119 -6.47 -11.70 7.04
CA TYR A 119 -7.60 -10.86 6.65
C TYR A 119 -7.46 -10.30 5.23
N ILE A 120 -6.41 -10.64 4.49
CA ILE A 120 -6.13 -10.12 3.15
C ILE A 120 -6.46 -11.19 2.11
N ASP A 121 -7.39 -10.87 1.23
CA ASP A 121 -7.77 -11.74 0.11
C ASP A 121 -6.78 -11.64 -1.04
N TYR A 122 -6.30 -10.43 -1.36
CA TYR A 122 -5.37 -10.17 -2.45
C TYR A 122 -4.18 -9.35 -1.95
N LEU A 123 -3.01 -9.97 -1.83
CA LEU A 123 -1.79 -9.31 -1.40
C LEU A 123 -0.91 -8.99 -2.60
N LYS A 124 -0.62 -7.70 -2.82
CA LYS A 124 0.34 -7.23 -3.81
C LYS A 124 1.63 -6.79 -3.13
N THR A 125 2.75 -7.25 -3.68
CA THR A 125 4.09 -6.78 -3.34
C THR A 125 4.93 -6.68 -4.62
N ASP A 126 6.02 -5.92 -4.59
CA ASP A 126 7.15 -6.15 -5.49
C ASP A 126 8.14 -7.16 -4.90
N ALA A 127 9.19 -7.49 -5.66
CA ALA A 127 10.21 -8.45 -5.24
C ALA A 127 11.00 -8.01 -3.99
N ALA A 128 11.32 -6.71 -3.87
CA ALA A 128 12.07 -6.18 -2.74
C ALA A 128 11.20 -6.15 -1.49
N GLU A 129 9.93 -5.76 -1.62
CA GLU A 129 8.93 -5.78 -0.55
C GLU A 129 8.71 -7.22 -0.03
N ALA A 130 8.57 -8.20 -0.93
CA ALA A 130 8.48 -9.61 -0.54
C ALA A 130 9.72 -10.10 0.22
N GLU A 131 10.92 -9.71 -0.24
CA GLU A 131 12.18 -10.03 0.43
C GLU A 131 12.26 -9.38 1.82
N ILE A 132 11.84 -8.12 1.96
CA ILE A 132 11.79 -7.43 3.26
C ILE A 132 10.84 -8.14 4.23
N MET A 133 9.66 -8.57 3.76
CA MET A 133 8.68 -9.24 4.60
C MET A 133 9.10 -10.65 5.02
N THR A 134 9.77 -11.38 4.12
CA THR A 134 10.03 -12.82 4.31
C THR A 134 11.46 -13.17 4.67
N GLY A 135 12.41 -12.27 4.39
CA GLY A 135 13.85 -12.55 4.38
C GLY A 135 14.29 -13.42 3.21
N ILE A 136 13.41 -13.70 2.23
CA ILE A 136 13.66 -14.64 1.14
C ILE A 136 13.63 -13.94 -0.21
N LYS A 137 14.75 -14.02 -0.94
CA LYS A 137 14.90 -13.46 -2.28
C LYS A 137 14.21 -14.28 -3.38
N ASP A 138 14.03 -15.58 -3.16
CA ASP A 138 13.28 -16.43 -4.09
C ASP A 138 11.79 -16.07 -4.00
N ARG A 139 11.27 -15.41 -5.04
CA ARG A 139 9.88 -14.94 -5.10
C ARG A 139 8.85 -16.05 -4.92
N LYS A 140 9.10 -17.27 -5.44
CA LYS A 140 8.14 -18.36 -5.30
C LYS A 140 8.07 -18.80 -3.84
N LYS A 141 9.22 -18.97 -3.20
CA LYS A 141 9.27 -19.29 -1.76
C LYS A 141 8.71 -18.16 -0.90
N ALA A 142 8.96 -16.90 -1.27
CA ALA A 142 8.38 -15.75 -0.58
C ALA A 142 6.85 -15.77 -0.67
N ALA A 143 6.28 -16.06 -1.84
CA ALA A 143 4.84 -16.21 -2.02
C ALA A 143 4.27 -17.38 -1.18
N GLU A 144 4.94 -18.54 -1.18
CA GLU A 144 4.55 -19.69 -0.35
C GLU A 144 4.56 -19.35 1.15
N ILE A 145 5.52 -18.55 1.62
CA ILE A 145 5.60 -18.08 3.00
C ILE A 145 4.47 -17.10 3.33
N LEU A 146 4.23 -16.11 2.45
CA LEU A 146 3.15 -15.13 2.62
C LEU A 146 1.77 -15.79 2.64
N PHE A 147 1.55 -16.78 1.76
CA PHE A 147 0.38 -17.64 1.76
C PHE A 147 0.27 -18.44 3.06
N GLY A 148 1.38 -19.06 3.49
CA GLY A 148 1.44 -19.80 4.76
C GLY A 148 1.18 -18.94 6.01
N TRP A 149 1.37 -17.61 5.92
CA TRP A 149 1.00 -16.65 6.97
C TRP A 149 -0.46 -16.20 6.91
N GLY A 150 -1.22 -16.58 5.87
CA GLY A 150 -2.68 -16.45 5.82
C GLY A 150 -3.23 -15.60 4.68
N ALA A 151 -2.41 -14.92 3.88
CA ALA A 151 -2.90 -14.25 2.68
C ALA A 151 -3.46 -15.27 1.68
N LYS A 152 -4.55 -14.94 0.98
CA LYS A 152 -5.25 -15.92 0.13
C LYS A 152 -4.73 -15.99 -1.31
N GLU A 153 -4.36 -14.86 -1.88
CA GLU A 153 -3.76 -14.77 -3.21
C GLU A 153 -2.59 -13.78 -3.18
N ILE A 154 -1.46 -14.16 -3.76
CA ILE A 154 -0.23 -13.39 -3.71
C ILE A 154 0.20 -13.00 -5.13
N MET A 155 0.35 -11.70 -5.35
CA MET A 155 0.92 -11.11 -6.55
C MET A 155 2.27 -10.49 -6.23
N ILE A 156 3.34 -11.02 -6.84
CA ILE A 156 4.69 -10.45 -6.74
C ILE A 156 5.14 -9.94 -8.10
N THR A 157 5.35 -8.63 -8.21
CA THR A 157 5.84 -7.99 -9.43
C THR A 157 7.37 -7.88 -9.44
N HIS A 158 7.96 -7.95 -10.62
CA HIS A 158 9.38 -7.68 -10.86
C HIS A 158 9.51 -6.99 -12.22
N ASN A 159 10.55 -6.15 -12.42
CA ASN A 159 10.75 -5.27 -13.59
C ASN A 159 10.61 -5.90 -15.00
N LYS A 160 10.47 -7.23 -15.12
CA LYS A 160 10.28 -7.97 -16.39
C LYS A 160 9.11 -8.95 -16.41
N GLU A 161 8.42 -9.19 -15.28
CA GLU A 161 7.35 -10.20 -15.18
C GLU A 161 6.50 -10.05 -13.91
N VAL A 162 5.26 -10.53 -13.97
CA VAL A 162 4.34 -10.65 -12.83
C VAL A 162 4.12 -12.14 -12.51
N LYS A 163 4.17 -12.53 -11.24
CA LYS A 163 3.84 -13.89 -10.78
C LYS A 163 2.61 -13.88 -9.88
N PHE A 164 1.74 -14.85 -10.08
CA PHE A 164 0.53 -15.11 -9.30
C PHE A 164 0.66 -16.48 -8.65
N THR A 165 0.32 -16.61 -7.37
CA THR A 165 0.29 -17.89 -6.64
C THR A 165 -0.84 -17.87 -5.62
#